data_AF-A0A1Q2L571-F1
#
_entry.id   AF-A0A1Q2L571-F1
#
_cell.length_a   1.000
_cell.length_b   1.000
_cell.length_c   1.000
_cell.angle_alpha   90.00
_cell.angle_beta   90.00
_cell.angle_gamma   90.00
#
_symmetry.space_group_name_H-M   'P 1'
#
loop_
_entity.id
_entity.type
_entity.pdbx_description
1 polymer ?
#
loop_
_entity_poly.entity_id
_entity_poly.type
_entity_poly.pdbx_seq_one_letter_code
_entity_poly.pdbx_strand_id
1 'polypeptide(L)'
;MDSITKEIQVYIVGFDMEKMNPFAKIEKIPSSTGPAQMKKINTILECEGIDIVDYSDDIAITVSDRGMFTEGKSVFEVITPDDTVLRLAGTLLFAKNTYTADSVNLGELSSTEIRDLAENLKIKVIGVIRD
;
A
#
# COMPACT_ATOMS: atom_id res chain seq x y z
N MET A 1 8.71 21.49 23.12
CA MET A 1 8.42 21.95 21.74
C MET A 1 7.90 20.73 21.01
N ASP A 2 6.59 20.63 20.83
CA ASP A 2 6.02 19.57 19.98
C ASP A 2 6.41 19.89 18.54
N SER A 3 7.37 19.13 18.02
CA SER A 3 7.63 19.11 16.59
C SER A 3 6.37 18.61 15.91
N ILE A 4 5.69 19.47 15.15
CA ILE A 4 4.59 19.05 14.29
C ILE A 4 5.14 18.00 13.34
N THR A 5 4.85 16.73 13.61
CA THR A 5 5.19 15.64 12.70
C THR A 5 4.40 15.88 11.44
N LYS A 6 5.09 16.23 10.35
CA LYS A 6 4.46 16.31 9.03
C LYS A 6 3.93 14.93 8.67
N GLU A 7 2.75 14.89 8.07
CA GLU A 7 2.08 13.68 7.63
C GLU A 7 1.86 13.72 6.12
N ILE A 8 1.83 12.55 5.50
CA ILE A 8 1.43 12.37 4.11
C ILE A 8 0.17 11.50 4.06
N GLN A 9 -0.71 11.80 3.11
CA GLN A 9 -1.87 10.95 2.82
C GLN A 9 -1.50 9.81 1.86
N VAL A 10 -1.98 8.62 2.20
CA VAL A 10 -1.85 7.38 1.44
C VAL A 10 -3.22 6.76 1.22
N TYR A 11 -3.34 5.93 0.18
CA TYR A 11 -4.58 5.21 -0.13
C TYR A 11 -4.39 3.73 0.17
N ILE A 12 -5.31 3.14 0.93
CA ILE A 12 -5.22 1.76 1.39
C ILE A 12 -6.37 0.98 0.80
N VAL A 13 -6.07 -0.20 0.25
CA VAL A 13 -7.05 -1.18 -0.19
C VAL A 13 -6.78 -2.50 0.53
N GLY A 14 -7.84 -3.14 1.02
CA GLY A 14 -7.71 -4.44 1.68
C GLY A 14 -9.01 -5.23 1.62
N PHE A 15 -8.99 -6.41 2.23
CA PHE A 15 -10.15 -7.29 2.30
C PHE A 15 -10.36 -7.74 3.73
N ASP A 16 -11.55 -7.47 4.27
CA ASP A 16 -11.95 -7.93 5.58
C ASP A 16 -12.40 -9.40 5.45
N MET A 17 -11.55 -10.31 5.93
CA MET A 17 -11.77 -11.76 5.84
C MET A 17 -12.94 -12.23 6.72
N GLU A 18 -13.30 -11.51 7.78
CA GLU A 18 -14.44 -11.86 8.63
C GLU A 18 -15.75 -11.43 7.97
N LYS A 19 -15.78 -10.22 7.40
CA LYS A 19 -16.97 -9.67 6.71
C LYS A 19 -17.08 -10.09 5.26
N MET A 20 -16.07 -10.74 4.70
CA MET A 20 -15.95 -11.13 3.29
C MET A 20 -16.21 -9.96 2.33
N ASN A 21 -15.66 -8.79 2.65
CA ASN A 21 -15.87 -7.57 1.85
C ASN A 21 -14.57 -6.79 1.66
N PRO A 22 -14.35 -6.18 0.48
CA PRO A 22 -13.24 -5.26 0.28
C PRO A 22 -13.48 -3.97 1.08
N PHE A 23 -12.40 -3.30 1.44
CA PHE A 23 -12.44 -1.94 1.96
C PHE A 23 -11.39 -1.09 1.25
N ALA A 24 -11.65 0.22 1.23
CA ALA A 24 -10.66 1.21 0.88
C ALA A 24 -10.75 2.40 1.83
N LYS A 25 -9.61 3.01 2.16
CA LYS A 25 -9.54 4.18 3.05
C LYS A 25 -8.35 5.07 2.73
N ILE A 26 -8.48 6.34 3.06
CA ILE A 26 -7.36 7.28 3.10
C ILE A 26 -6.82 7.27 4.52
N GLU A 27 -5.50 7.17 4.68
CA GLU A 27 -4.85 7.24 5.98
C GLU A 27 -3.68 8.22 5.94
N LYS A 28 -3.35 8.79 7.09
CA LYS A 28 -2.18 9.66 7.26
C LYS A 28 -1.07 8.88 7.93
N ILE A 29 0.14 9.01 7.39
CA ILE A 29 1.35 8.43 7.95
C ILE A 29 2.42 9.52 8.11
N PRO A 30 3.37 9.38 9.06
CA PRO A 30 4.48 10.32 9.18
C PRO A 30 5.22 10.49 7.85
N SER A 31 5.55 11.72 7.48
CA SER A 31 6.21 12.02 6.19
C SER A 31 7.70 11.72 6.22
N SER A 32 8.32 11.76 7.40
CA SER A 32 9.75 11.56 7.55
C SER A 32 10.09 10.08 7.45
N THR A 33 10.91 9.72 6.45
CA THR A 33 11.51 8.39 6.35
C THR A 33 12.22 8.06 7.66
N GLY A 34 11.84 6.93 8.27
CA GLY A 34 12.42 6.49 9.53
C GLY A 34 11.50 5.60 10.37
N PRO A 35 11.87 5.35 11.64
CA PRO A 35 11.19 4.37 12.48
C PRO A 35 9.71 4.64 12.71
N ALA A 36 9.30 5.92 12.80
CA ALA A 36 7.91 6.28 13.03
C ALA A 36 7.01 5.97 11.83
N GLN A 37 7.47 6.32 10.62
CA GLN A 37 6.77 5.99 9.37
C GLN A 37 6.70 4.47 9.19
N MET A 38 7.83 3.78 9.35
CA MET A 38 7.88 2.32 9.22
C MET A 38 6.95 1.62 10.22
N LYS A 39 6.97 2.03 11.49
CA LYS A 39 6.07 1.47 12.51
C LYS A 39 4.60 1.64 12.13
N LYS A 40 4.22 2.80 11.57
CA LYS A 40 2.84 3.07 11.14
C LYS A 40 2.46 2.19 9.94
N ILE A 41 3.34 2.06 8.95
CA ILE A 41 3.13 1.18 7.79
C ILE A 41 2.99 -0.28 8.23
N ASN A 42 3.91 -0.78 9.06
CA ASN A 42 3.86 -2.13 9.60
C ASN A 42 2.56 -2.40 10.37
N THR A 43 2.01 -1.40 11.07
CA THR A 43 0.72 -1.52 11.74
C THR A 43 -0.43 -1.61 10.73
N ILE A 44 -0.41 -0.82 9.66
CA ILE A 44 -1.44 -0.84 8.61
C ILE A 44 -1.44 -2.16 7.85
N LEU A 45 -0.24 -2.67 7.54
CA LEU A 45 -0.02 -3.88 6.74
C LEU A 45 0.00 -5.16 7.59
N GLU A 46 0.00 -5.02 8.92
CA GLU A 46 0.11 -6.11 9.90
C GLU A 46 1.33 -7.01 9.62
N CYS A 47 2.51 -6.39 9.48
CA CYS A 47 3.75 -7.06 9.09
C CYS A 47 4.97 -6.54 9.85
N GLU A 48 6.10 -7.24 9.71
CA GLU A 48 7.41 -6.82 10.24
C GLU A 48 8.28 -6.18 9.15
N GLY A 49 8.21 -6.70 7.93
CA GLY A 49 8.90 -6.21 6.75
C GLY A 49 7.94 -5.78 5.64
N ILE A 50 8.45 -4.95 4.74
CA ILE A 50 7.68 -4.46 3.59
C ILE A 50 8.45 -4.68 2.30
N ASP A 51 7.70 -4.92 1.24
CA ASP A 51 8.17 -4.83 -0.15
C ASP A 51 7.43 -3.69 -0.85
N ILE A 52 8.13 -3.00 -1.74
CA ILE A 52 7.60 -1.91 -2.55
C ILE A 52 7.69 -2.33 -4.01
N VAL A 53 6.56 -2.27 -4.72
CA VAL A 53 6.47 -2.53 -6.15
C VAL A 53 5.87 -1.33 -6.86
N ASP A 54 6.30 -1.08 -8.09
CA ASP A 54 5.78 0.04 -8.88
C ASP A 54 4.36 -0.29 -9.39
N TYR A 55 3.41 0.60 -9.10
CA TYR A 55 2.10 0.60 -9.78
C TYR A 55 2.20 1.36 -11.10
N SER A 56 2.95 2.46 -11.10
CA SER A 56 3.26 3.32 -12.24
C SER A 56 4.56 4.07 -11.95
N ASP A 57 5.05 4.88 -12.89
CA ASP A 57 6.24 5.72 -12.69
C ASP A 57 6.14 6.62 -11.44
N ASP A 58 4.93 7.08 -11.10
CA ASP A 58 4.71 8.04 -10.00
C ASP A 58 4.16 7.42 -8.71
N ILE A 59 3.63 6.19 -8.75
CA ILE A 59 2.91 5.56 -7.63
C ILE A 59 3.46 4.15 -7.40
N ALA A 60 3.75 3.85 -6.14
CA ALA A 60 4.10 2.50 -5.70
C ALA A 60 3.01 1.89 -4.81
N ILE A 61 3.05 0.56 -4.74
CA ILE A 61 2.29 -0.28 -3.82
C ILE A 61 3.27 -0.84 -2.78
N THR A 62 3.03 -0.52 -1.52
CA THR A 62 3.72 -1.12 -0.38
C THR A 62 2.88 -2.27 0.17
N VAL A 63 3.51 -3.43 0.35
CA VAL A 63 2.90 -4.66 0.84
C VAL A 63 3.79 -5.34 1.88
N SER A 64 3.26 -6.33 2.58
CA SER A 64 4.07 -7.19 3.46
C SER A 64 5.02 -8.07 2.62
N ASP A 65 6.31 -8.09 2.97
CA ASP A 65 7.32 -8.95 2.34
C ASP A 65 7.00 -10.45 2.50
N ARG A 66 6.32 -10.79 3.59
CA ARG A 66 5.86 -12.14 3.92
C ARG A 66 4.39 -12.39 3.62
N GLY A 67 3.71 -11.45 2.96
CA GLY A 67 2.27 -11.56 2.70
C GLY A 67 1.88 -12.86 2.00
N MET A 68 2.65 -13.28 0.99
CA MET A 68 2.42 -14.52 0.23
C MET A 68 2.69 -15.80 1.03
N PHE A 69 3.31 -15.69 2.20
CA PHE A 69 3.66 -16.81 3.09
C PHE A 69 2.90 -16.75 4.41
N THR A 70 1.85 -15.92 4.50
CA THR A 70 1.05 -15.74 5.71
C THR A 70 -0.36 -16.25 5.46
N GLU A 71 -0.75 -17.31 6.17
CA GLU A 71 -2.07 -17.92 6.09
C GLU A 71 -3.19 -16.87 6.33
N GLY A 72 -4.30 -17.00 5.59
CA GLY A 72 -5.49 -16.18 5.79
C GLY A 72 -5.42 -14.79 5.16
N LYS A 73 -4.28 -14.38 4.57
CA LYS A 73 -4.20 -13.13 3.82
C LYS A 73 -4.88 -13.28 2.45
N SER A 74 -5.69 -12.28 2.07
CA SER A 74 -6.28 -12.22 0.73
C SER A 74 -5.19 -12.03 -0.33
N VAL A 75 -5.41 -12.58 -1.52
CA VAL A 75 -4.54 -12.36 -2.67
C VAL A 75 -5.28 -11.50 -3.68
N PHE A 76 -4.68 -10.37 -4.02
CA PHE A 76 -5.15 -9.44 -5.02
C PHE A 76 -4.41 -9.67 -6.34
N GLU A 77 -5.14 -9.60 -7.43
CA GLU A 77 -4.58 -9.35 -8.76
C GLU A 77 -4.82 -7.89 -9.10
N VAL A 78 -3.73 -7.14 -9.32
CA VAL A 78 -3.73 -5.73 -9.70
C VAL A 78 -3.18 -5.63 -11.11
N ILE A 79 -3.90 -4.96 -12.00
CA ILE A 79 -3.42 -4.63 -13.35
C ILE A 79 -2.97 -3.15 -13.33
N THR A 80 -1.68 -2.93 -13.53
CA THR A 80 -1.05 -1.61 -13.59
C THR A 80 -1.38 -0.88 -14.91
N PRO A 81 -1.11 0.43 -15.04
CA PRO A 81 -1.39 1.19 -16.26
C PRO A 81 -0.62 0.71 -17.50
N ASP A 82 0.53 0.05 -17.32
CA ASP A 82 1.32 -0.59 -18.40
C ASP A 82 0.87 -2.04 -18.68
N ASP A 83 -0.28 -2.46 -18.16
CA ASP A 83 -0.88 -3.80 -18.24
C ASP A 83 -0.04 -4.92 -17.58
N THR A 84 0.95 -4.58 -16.76
CA THR A 84 1.62 -5.55 -15.88
C THR A 84 0.63 -6.12 -14.85
N VAL A 85 0.66 -7.44 -14.67
CA VAL A 85 -0.21 -8.14 -13.71
C VAL A 85 0.58 -8.45 -12.44
N LEU A 86 0.23 -7.77 -11.36
CA LEU A 86 0.82 -7.98 -10.04
C LEU A 86 -0.08 -8.89 -9.21
N ARG A 87 0.51 -9.86 -8.50
CA ARG A 87 -0.17 -10.69 -7.52
C ARG A 87 0.40 -10.40 -6.15
N LEU A 88 -0.42 -9.77 -5.31
CA LEU A 88 0.00 -9.18 -4.05
C LEU A 88 -0.90 -9.71 -2.92
N ALA A 89 -0.32 -10.01 -1.76
CA ALA A 89 -1.07 -10.57 -0.63
C ALA A 89 -1.21 -9.58 0.53
N GLY A 90 -2.38 -9.64 1.18
CA GLY A 90 -2.75 -8.80 2.30
C GLY A 90 -3.21 -7.41 1.90
N THR A 91 -3.09 -6.46 2.82
CA THR A 91 -3.42 -5.05 2.61
C THR A 91 -2.43 -4.40 1.63
N LEU A 92 -2.93 -3.56 0.74
CA LEU A 92 -2.14 -2.79 -0.23
C LEU A 92 -2.14 -1.32 0.18
N LEU A 93 -0.95 -0.71 0.29
CA LEU A 93 -0.80 0.72 0.56
C LEU A 93 -0.21 1.42 -0.67
N PHE A 94 -0.99 2.31 -1.27
CA PHE A 94 -0.59 3.14 -2.40
C PHE A 94 -0.04 4.47 -1.91
N ALA A 95 1.12 4.86 -2.41
CA ALA A 95 1.79 6.12 -2.12
C ALA A 95 2.61 6.59 -3.32
N LYS A 96 3.01 7.87 -3.35
CA LYS A 96 3.88 8.35 -4.42
C LYS A 96 5.29 7.76 -4.32
N ASN A 97 5.89 7.47 -5.46
CA ASN A 97 7.32 7.28 -5.57
C ASN A 97 8.03 8.62 -5.47
N THR A 98 8.90 8.77 -4.48
CA THR A 98 9.80 9.93 -4.36
C THR A 98 11.23 9.43 -4.48
N TYR A 99 11.74 9.40 -5.71
CA TYR A 99 13.11 9.00 -5.97
C TYR A 99 14.08 10.04 -5.40
N THR A 100 15.03 9.55 -4.61
CA THR A 100 16.20 10.31 -4.18
C THR A 100 17.46 9.67 -4.77
N ALA A 101 18.61 10.35 -4.64
CA ALA A 101 19.86 9.83 -5.17
C ALA A 101 20.24 8.43 -4.61
N ASP A 102 19.77 8.11 -3.40
CA ASP A 102 20.20 6.93 -2.65
C ASP A 102 19.05 5.95 -2.33
N SER A 103 17.77 6.36 -2.50
CA SER A 103 16.61 5.52 -2.16
C SER A 103 15.30 5.95 -2.82
N VAL A 104 14.30 5.07 -2.81
CA VAL A 104 12.89 5.42 -3.07
C VAL A 104 12.21 5.72 -1.73
N ASN A 105 11.68 6.93 -1.58
CA ASN A 105 10.89 7.34 -0.41
C ASN A 105 9.40 7.38 -0.77
N LEU A 106 8.53 7.19 0.23
CA LEU A 106 7.10 7.33 0.05
C LEU A 106 6.69 8.81 0.13
N GLY A 107 5.99 9.27 -0.90
CA GLY A 107 5.45 10.61 -1.03
C GLY A 107 3.95 10.68 -0.81
N GLU A 108 3.44 11.90 -0.70
CA GLU A 108 2.03 12.20 -0.54
C GLU A 108 1.27 12.03 -1.86
N LEU A 109 0.18 11.25 -1.85
CA LEU A 109 -0.78 11.27 -2.94
C LEU A 109 -1.59 12.56 -2.89
N SER A 110 -1.90 13.18 -4.01
CA SER A 110 -2.88 14.27 -4.08
C SER A 110 -4.31 13.72 -4.05
N SER A 111 -5.28 14.58 -3.75
CA SER A 111 -6.70 14.18 -3.81
C SER A 111 -7.13 13.74 -5.22
N THR A 112 -6.51 14.29 -6.27
CA THR A 112 -6.78 13.88 -7.66
C THR A 112 -6.27 12.47 -7.92
N GLU A 113 -5.07 12.14 -7.44
CA GLU A 113 -4.49 10.79 -7.60
C GLU A 113 -5.25 9.75 -6.78
N ILE A 114 -5.70 10.09 -5.57
CA ILE A 114 -6.57 9.20 -4.78
C ILE A 114 -7.89 8.94 -5.51
N ARG A 115 -8.50 9.99 -6.08
CA ARG A 115 -9.74 9.83 -6.86
C ARG A 115 -9.51 8.95 -8.09
N ASP A 116 -8.41 9.15 -8.80
CA ASP A 116 -8.05 8.35 -9.97
C ASP A 116 -7.85 6.87 -9.60
N LEU A 117 -7.10 6.59 -8.52
CA LEU A 117 -6.99 5.23 -7.98
C LEU A 117 -8.36 4.65 -7.60
N ALA A 118 -9.23 5.43 -6.95
CA ALA A 118 -10.55 4.95 -6.54
C ALA A 118 -11.48 4.62 -7.72
N GLU A 119 -11.38 5.37 -8.83
CA GLU A 119 -12.23 5.22 -10.01
C GLU A 119 -11.68 4.19 -11.01
N ASN A 120 -10.36 4.11 -11.17
CA ASN A 120 -9.72 3.43 -12.30
C ASN A 120 -8.84 2.23 -11.91
N LEU A 121 -8.62 1.96 -10.61
CA LEU A 121 -7.81 0.82 -10.17
C LEU A 121 -8.44 -0.51 -10.63
N LYS A 122 -7.76 -1.20 -11.53
CA LYS A 122 -8.11 -2.55 -11.99
C LYS A 122 -7.61 -3.58 -10.96
N ILE A 123 -8.42 -3.85 -9.94
CA ILE A 123 -8.10 -4.79 -8.87
C ILE A 123 -9.21 -5.80 -8.65
N LYS A 124 -8.85 -7.05 -8.33
CA LYS A 124 -9.78 -8.08 -7.87
C LYS A 124 -9.13 -8.99 -6.83
N VAL A 125 -9.94 -9.52 -5.92
CA VAL A 125 -9.51 -10.61 -5.02
C VAL A 125 -9.59 -11.91 -5.81
N ILE A 126 -8.47 -12.63 -5.88
CA ILE A 126 -8.37 -13.90 -6.61
C ILE A 126 -8.29 -15.12 -5.70
N GLY A 127 -8.10 -14.92 -4.40
CA GLY A 127 -8.03 -16.01 -3.44
C GLY A 127 -7.56 -15.58 -2.07
N VAL A 128 -7.18 -16.58 -1.28
CA VAL A 128 -6.68 -16.46 0.08
C VAL A 128 -5.54 -17.46 0.22
N ILE A 129 -4.46 -17.08 0.90
CA ILE A 129 -3.37 -17.99 1.22
C ILE A 129 -3.86 -19.07 2.19
N ARG A 130 -3.67 -20.33 1.82
CA ARG A 130 -3.93 -21.52 2.65
C ARG A 130 -2.66 -22.35 2.69
N ASP A 131 -2.35 -22.86 3.87
CA ASP A 131 -1.36 -23.93 4.06
C ASP A 131 -1.90 -25.29 3.57
#